data_AF-U1KRM4-F1
#
_entry.id   AF-U1KRM4-F1
#
_cell.length_a   1.000
_cell.length_b   1.000
_cell.length_c   1.000
_cell.angle_alpha   90.00
_cell.angle_beta   90.00
_cell.angle_gamma   90.00
#
_symmetry.space_group_name_H-M   'P 1'
#
loop_
_entity.id
_entity.type
_entity.pdbx_description
1 polymer ?
#
loop_
_entity_poly.entity_id
_entity_poly.type
_entity_poly.pdbx_seq_one_letter_code
_entity_poly.pdbx_strand_id
1 'polypeptide(L)'
;MDLRNQTEIQHFVPVVEQKLNAINPSAKKDNQKIYSFSLDDRESYAINLDKEKGNKISNTLKLNDIFSFDVLGKKASRYNFEKLFYQYEASIEKNTESLLSKLPKPGEDIKSEIFNIFLSKFLNFFRNPFSIKKILNTFPQLKNVHPTDPVHYNNFERILNGRKPHQAYLCKQLGITEQEYTDWLAVIFLLLTPLEKDQPNFLEQVVKDLYENPDSFIMVLIYTYDDKTCLLSDRGYSIPLPENEHMAWDFNLYSHGFIRYVFGNLDLLAPATAPKELVEKFKAEPKSIDVHNIVNDLNALEQYNKHVVYQCNNNVFNSSTECYGL
;
A
#
# COMPACT_ATOMS: atom_id res chain seq x y z
N MET A 1 -9.78 -19.01 -13.14
CA MET A 1 -8.44 -18.80 -12.55
C MET A 1 -8.16 -19.81 -11.45
N ASP A 2 -6.97 -20.41 -11.42
CA ASP A 2 -6.54 -21.33 -10.36
C ASP A 2 -5.76 -20.58 -9.25
N LEU A 3 -6.41 -20.39 -8.10
CA LEU A 3 -5.85 -19.73 -6.92
C LEU A 3 -5.20 -20.69 -5.91
N ARG A 4 -4.95 -21.95 -6.29
CA ARG A 4 -4.22 -22.88 -5.42
C ARG A 4 -2.77 -22.45 -5.21
N ASN A 5 -2.33 -22.50 -3.96
CA ASN A 5 -1.03 -22.05 -3.50
C ASN A 5 -0.66 -22.76 -2.17
N GLN A 6 0.64 -22.80 -1.83
CA GLN A 6 1.18 -23.48 -0.63
C GLN A 6 1.75 -22.54 0.43
N THR A 7 1.70 -21.22 0.22
CA THR A 7 2.06 -20.20 1.21
C THR A 7 1.05 -20.18 2.34
N GLU A 8 1.52 -20.45 3.55
CA GLU A 8 0.74 -20.39 4.80
C GLU A 8 0.97 -19.05 5.51
N ILE A 9 2.22 -18.61 5.56
CA ILE A 9 2.60 -17.34 6.15
C ILE A 9 2.54 -16.26 5.08
N GLN A 10 1.61 -15.33 5.22
CA GLN A 10 1.32 -14.33 4.20
C GLN A 10 1.55 -12.93 4.75
N HIS A 11 2.16 -12.09 3.92
CA HIS A 11 2.59 -10.75 4.30
C HIS A 11 1.54 -9.71 3.91
N PHE A 12 1.14 -8.88 4.86
CA PHE A 12 0.18 -7.79 4.60
C PHE A 12 0.86 -6.47 4.19
N VAL A 13 2.19 -6.37 4.34
CA VAL A 13 3.07 -5.40 3.67
C VAL A 13 4.20 -6.20 3.00
N PRO A 14 4.53 -5.97 1.71
CA PRO A 14 5.30 -6.93 0.93
C PRO A 14 6.69 -7.11 1.52
N VAL A 15 7.22 -8.33 1.39
CA VAL A 15 8.61 -8.61 1.74
C VAL A 15 9.56 -7.71 0.95
N VAL A 16 9.26 -7.43 -0.31
CA VAL A 16 10.10 -6.58 -1.17
C VAL A 16 10.20 -5.13 -0.65
N GLU A 17 9.11 -4.56 -0.14
CA GLU A 17 9.13 -3.21 0.45
C GLU A 17 9.99 -3.13 1.71
N GLN A 18 9.91 -4.16 2.55
CA GLN A 18 10.73 -4.25 3.74
C GLN A 18 12.23 -4.42 3.38
N LYS A 19 12.54 -5.12 2.29
CA LYS A 19 13.91 -5.33 1.82
C LYS A 19 14.57 -4.06 1.30
N LEU A 20 13.80 -3.16 0.69
CA LEU A 20 14.24 -1.81 0.33
C LEU A 20 14.61 -0.96 1.56
N ASN A 21 14.28 -1.43 2.78
CA ASN A 21 14.60 -0.81 4.06
C ASN A 21 15.49 -1.72 4.94
N ALA A 22 16.19 -2.69 4.35
CA ALA A 22 17.02 -3.63 5.11
C ALA A 22 18.24 -2.93 5.73
N ILE A 23 18.59 -3.31 6.96
CA ILE A 23 19.83 -2.90 7.65
C ILE A 23 21.06 -3.43 6.90
N ASN A 24 20.91 -4.58 6.25
CA ASN A 24 21.98 -5.32 5.57
C ASN A 24 21.57 -5.67 4.13
N PRO A 25 21.41 -4.68 3.23
CA PRO A 25 20.84 -4.87 1.90
C PRO A 25 21.63 -5.86 1.05
N SER A 26 22.96 -5.93 1.23
CA SER A 26 23.83 -6.86 0.49
C SER A 26 23.78 -8.32 0.98
N ALA A 27 23.05 -8.62 2.06
CA ALA A 27 22.91 -10.00 2.53
C ALA A 27 22.00 -10.83 1.60
N LYS A 28 22.10 -12.17 1.69
CA LYS A 28 21.12 -13.06 1.03
C LYS A 28 19.69 -12.69 1.44
N LYS A 29 18.74 -12.75 0.49
CA LYS A 29 17.34 -12.33 0.67
C LYS A 29 16.67 -12.89 1.94
N ASP A 30 17.00 -14.11 2.36
CA ASP A 30 16.42 -14.76 3.55
C ASP A 30 17.08 -14.34 4.89
N ASN A 31 18.21 -13.64 4.80
CA ASN A 31 18.99 -13.15 5.94
C ASN A 31 18.92 -11.63 6.09
N GLN A 32 18.20 -10.93 5.20
CA GLN A 32 17.96 -9.51 5.34
C GLN A 32 17.08 -9.24 6.57
N LYS A 33 17.44 -8.18 7.29
CA LYS A 33 16.81 -7.77 8.53
C LYS A 33 16.41 -6.31 8.48
N ILE A 34 15.46 -5.94 9.33
CA ILE A 34 14.95 -4.59 9.49
C ILE A 34 14.80 -4.28 10.98
N TYR A 35 15.01 -3.04 11.39
CA TYR A 35 14.68 -2.62 12.76
C TYR A 35 13.18 -2.46 12.88
N SER A 36 12.64 -2.83 14.04
CA SER A 36 11.24 -2.66 14.39
C SER A 36 11.20 -1.86 15.67
N PHE A 37 10.26 -0.94 15.73
CA PHE A 37 10.02 -0.09 16.88
C PHE A 37 8.56 -0.21 17.26
N SER A 38 8.27 -0.50 18.53
CA SER A 38 6.92 -0.48 19.07
C SER A 38 6.53 0.94 19.42
N LEU A 39 5.29 1.31 19.06
CA LEU A 39 4.68 2.56 19.48
C LEU A 39 4.47 2.54 21.00
N ASP A 40 4.97 3.58 21.66
CA ASP A 40 4.79 3.80 23.10
C ASP A 40 3.69 4.84 23.35
N ASP A 41 3.85 6.02 22.76
CA ASP A 41 2.86 7.09 22.82
C ASP A 41 2.68 7.78 21.46
N ARG A 42 1.43 7.88 21.03
CA ARG A 42 1.06 8.38 19.70
C ARG A 42 1.13 9.90 19.61
N GLU A 43 0.82 10.59 20.69
CA GLU A 43 0.72 12.06 20.69
C GLU A 43 2.10 12.73 20.81
N SER A 44 3.02 12.12 21.55
CA SER A 44 4.42 12.55 21.59
C SER A 44 5.31 11.90 20.52
N TYR A 45 4.75 11.03 19.69
CA TYR A 45 5.46 10.24 18.66
C TYR A 45 6.57 9.32 19.22
N ALA A 46 6.45 8.91 20.48
CA ALA A 46 7.43 8.08 21.17
C ALA A 46 7.38 6.62 20.68
N ILE A 47 8.55 6.08 20.33
CA ILE A 47 8.73 4.71 19.88
C ILE A 47 9.93 4.05 20.58
N ASN A 48 9.86 2.74 20.78
CA ASN A 48 10.91 1.98 21.44
C ASN A 48 11.47 0.91 20.52
N LEU A 49 12.80 0.83 20.40
CA LEU A 49 13.47 -0.21 19.61
C LEU A 49 13.19 -1.60 20.19
N ASP A 50 12.62 -2.50 19.38
CA ASP A 50 12.25 -3.84 19.84
C ASP A 50 13.48 -4.75 20.02
N LYS A 51 14.49 -4.59 19.16
CA LYS A 51 15.67 -5.48 19.12
C LYS A 51 16.87 -4.86 18.41
N GLU A 52 17.98 -4.71 19.13
CA GLU A 52 19.27 -4.17 18.63
C GLU A 52 19.86 -4.93 17.43
N LYS A 53 19.53 -6.21 17.25
CA LYS A 53 20.02 -7.04 16.14
C LYS A 53 19.11 -7.03 14.91
N GLY A 54 18.02 -6.28 14.96
CA GLY A 54 16.95 -6.29 13.97
C GLY A 54 16.16 -7.60 13.94
N ASN A 55 15.04 -7.56 13.23
CA ASN A 55 14.18 -8.70 12.95
C ASN A 55 14.41 -9.21 11.53
N LYS A 56 14.35 -10.53 11.32
CA LYS A 56 14.36 -11.07 9.96
C LYS A 56 13.09 -10.58 9.24
N ILE A 57 13.25 -10.05 8.03
CA ILE A 57 12.12 -9.53 7.23
C ILE A 57 11.08 -10.62 6.95
N SER A 58 11.53 -11.86 6.77
CA SER A 58 10.63 -13.02 6.61
C SER A 58 9.70 -13.25 7.82
N ASN A 59 9.95 -12.58 8.95
CA ASN A 59 9.24 -12.73 10.22
C ASN A 59 8.44 -11.51 10.67
N THR A 60 8.39 -10.45 9.86
CA THR A 60 7.68 -9.20 10.14
C THR A 60 6.50 -9.01 9.18
N LEU A 61 5.50 -8.24 9.61
CA LEU A 61 4.33 -7.84 8.79
C LEU A 61 3.60 -8.98 8.09
N LYS A 62 3.39 -10.07 8.84
CA LYS A 62 2.81 -11.32 8.34
C LYS A 62 1.83 -11.93 9.33
N LEU A 63 0.89 -12.71 8.81
CA LEU A 63 -0.01 -13.53 9.60
C LEU A 63 -0.18 -14.90 8.95
N ASN A 64 -0.60 -15.89 9.73
CA ASN A 64 -0.87 -17.22 9.23
C ASN A 64 -2.25 -17.25 8.55
N ASP A 65 -2.29 -17.65 7.28
CA ASP A 65 -3.49 -17.89 6.48
C ASP A 65 -4.45 -16.69 6.37
N ILE A 66 -3.96 -15.46 6.59
CA ILE A 66 -4.77 -14.23 6.57
C ILE A 66 -5.55 -14.01 5.26
N PHE A 67 -4.99 -14.40 4.12
CA PHE A 67 -5.60 -14.32 2.80
C PHE A 67 -6.01 -15.69 2.25
N SER A 68 -5.96 -16.72 3.07
CA SER A 68 -6.38 -18.08 2.72
C SER A 68 -7.86 -18.24 3.00
N PHE A 69 -8.61 -18.68 1.99
CA PHE A 69 -10.07 -18.76 2.06
C PHE A 69 -10.64 -20.16 1.91
N ASP A 70 -9.81 -21.15 1.57
CA ASP A 70 -10.18 -22.57 1.59
C ASP A 70 -8.94 -23.47 1.81
N VAL A 71 -8.85 -24.10 2.99
CA VAL A 71 -7.70 -24.92 3.41
C VAL A 71 -8.00 -26.41 3.25
N LEU A 72 -7.31 -27.10 2.34
CA LEU A 72 -7.64 -28.47 1.92
C LEU A 72 -7.05 -29.59 2.80
N GLY A 73 -6.81 -29.34 4.10
CA GLY A 73 -6.25 -30.32 5.06
C GLY A 73 -4.90 -29.93 5.70
N LYS A 74 -4.32 -30.82 6.54
CA LYS A 74 -3.21 -30.50 7.49
C LYS A 74 -1.81 -30.29 6.87
N LYS A 75 -1.59 -30.67 5.61
CA LYS A 75 -0.36 -30.42 4.83
C LYS A 75 -0.68 -29.93 3.41
N ALA A 76 -1.86 -29.36 3.25
CA ALA A 76 -2.53 -29.29 1.97
C ALA A 76 -2.35 -27.96 1.25
N SER A 77 -2.45 -28.02 -0.08
CA SER A 77 -2.74 -26.86 -0.92
C SER A 77 -3.91 -26.09 -0.33
N ARG A 78 -3.86 -24.76 -0.41
CA ARG A 78 -4.94 -23.87 -0.03
C ARG A 78 -5.29 -22.97 -1.21
N TYR A 79 -6.49 -22.42 -1.20
CA TYR A 79 -6.83 -21.32 -2.08
C TYR A 79 -6.58 -20.01 -1.34
N ASN A 80 -5.77 -19.13 -1.94
CA ASN A 80 -5.41 -17.84 -1.38
C ASN A 80 -5.14 -16.78 -2.48
N PHE A 81 -4.87 -15.55 -2.07
CA PHE A 81 -4.66 -14.41 -2.99
C PHE A 81 -3.19 -14.16 -3.37
N GLU A 82 -2.25 -15.03 -3.01
CA GLU A 82 -0.81 -14.78 -3.23
C GLU A 82 -0.46 -14.54 -4.69
N LYS A 83 -1.10 -15.28 -5.62
CA LYS A 83 -0.89 -15.05 -7.07
C LYS A 83 -1.38 -13.66 -7.50
N LEU A 84 -2.49 -13.18 -6.93
CA LEU A 84 -3.06 -11.86 -7.22
C LEU A 84 -2.23 -10.72 -6.62
N PHE A 85 -1.57 -10.93 -5.48
CA PHE A 85 -0.66 -9.93 -4.93
C PHE A 85 0.67 -9.90 -5.68
N TYR A 86 1.20 -11.07 -6.03
CA TYR A 86 2.53 -11.19 -6.63
C TYR A 86 2.69 -10.39 -7.93
N GLN A 87 1.62 -10.25 -8.74
CA GLN A 87 1.66 -9.47 -9.97
C GLN A 87 2.04 -8.00 -9.75
N TYR A 88 1.70 -7.42 -8.59
CA TYR A 88 2.06 -6.06 -8.21
C TYR A 88 3.40 -6.04 -7.48
N GLU A 89 3.59 -6.93 -6.50
CA GLU A 89 4.79 -6.98 -5.68
C GLU A 89 6.06 -7.21 -6.49
N ALA A 90 6.00 -8.03 -7.54
CA ALA A 90 7.15 -8.36 -8.38
C ALA A 90 7.75 -7.14 -9.11
N SER A 91 6.98 -6.05 -9.24
CA SER A 91 7.40 -4.85 -9.95
C SER A 91 7.96 -3.75 -9.04
N ILE A 92 7.75 -3.83 -7.72
CA ILE A 92 8.07 -2.74 -6.77
C ILE A 92 9.56 -2.37 -6.81
N GLU A 93 10.44 -3.35 -6.56
CA GLU A 93 11.90 -3.14 -6.54
C GLU A 93 12.39 -2.53 -7.85
N LYS A 94 11.98 -3.12 -8.99
CA LYS A 94 12.37 -2.66 -10.32
C LYS A 94 11.91 -1.23 -10.62
N ASN A 95 10.65 -0.89 -10.30
CA ASN A 95 10.13 0.46 -10.54
C ASN A 95 10.79 1.49 -9.62
N THR A 96 11.06 1.15 -8.36
CA THR A 96 11.80 2.00 -7.43
C THR A 96 13.22 2.25 -7.92
N GLU A 97 13.97 1.20 -8.27
CA GLU A 97 15.34 1.33 -8.80
C GLU A 97 15.38 2.15 -10.10
N SER A 98 14.44 1.89 -11.03
CA SER A 98 14.31 2.65 -12.28
C SER A 98 14.07 4.13 -12.00
N LEU A 99 13.12 4.44 -11.10
CA LEU A 99 12.81 5.82 -10.70
C LEU A 99 14.06 6.51 -10.15
N LEU A 100 14.70 5.92 -9.14
CA LEU A 100 15.89 6.49 -8.50
C LEU A 100 17.04 6.71 -9.48
N SER A 101 17.21 5.84 -10.48
CA SER A 101 18.24 5.99 -11.51
C SER A 101 17.98 7.14 -12.49
N LYS A 102 16.71 7.54 -12.64
CA LYS A 102 16.26 8.61 -13.55
C LYS A 102 16.18 9.98 -12.88
N LEU A 103 15.88 10.04 -11.57
CA LEU A 103 15.74 11.31 -10.81
C LEU A 103 16.89 12.33 -11.01
N PRO A 104 18.17 11.92 -11.08
CA PRO A 104 19.27 12.88 -11.27
C PRO A 104 19.38 13.44 -12.69
N LYS A 105 18.63 12.91 -13.66
CA LYS A 105 18.74 13.24 -15.09
C LYS A 105 17.55 14.10 -15.53
N PRO A 106 17.77 15.38 -15.88
CA PRO A 106 16.69 16.24 -16.35
C PRO A 106 16.02 15.69 -17.62
N GLY A 107 14.69 15.71 -17.66
CA GLY A 107 13.91 15.36 -18.85
C GLY A 107 13.67 13.87 -19.11
N GLU A 108 14.13 12.98 -18.24
CA GLU A 108 13.77 11.55 -18.30
C GLU A 108 12.27 11.36 -18.04
N ASP A 109 11.65 10.44 -18.79
CA ASP A 109 10.25 10.05 -18.54
C ASP A 109 10.17 9.04 -17.38
N ILE A 110 9.51 9.46 -16.31
CA ILE A 110 9.29 8.70 -15.07
C ILE A 110 7.82 8.38 -14.80
N LYS A 111 6.91 8.69 -15.75
CA LYS A 111 5.46 8.52 -15.56
C LYS A 111 5.09 7.08 -15.25
N SER A 112 5.73 6.13 -15.93
CA SER A 112 5.46 4.70 -15.75
C SER A 112 5.82 4.21 -14.35
N GLU A 113 6.97 4.66 -13.82
CA GLU A 113 7.44 4.29 -12.49
C GLU A 113 6.52 4.85 -11.41
N ILE A 114 6.16 6.13 -11.53
CA ILE A 114 5.24 6.80 -10.61
C ILE A 114 3.89 6.07 -10.58
N PHE A 115 3.29 5.82 -11.73
CA PHE A 115 2.01 5.11 -11.81
C PHE A 115 2.10 3.70 -11.19
N ASN A 116 3.11 2.92 -11.57
CA ASN A 116 3.26 1.54 -11.10
C ASN A 116 3.61 1.45 -9.60
N ILE A 117 4.39 2.40 -9.07
CA ILE A 117 4.67 2.50 -7.64
C ILE A 117 3.37 2.81 -6.89
N PHE A 118 2.59 3.79 -7.36
CA PHE A 118 1.29 4.09 -6.75
C PHE A 118 0.39 2.86 -6.74
N LEU A 119 0.15 2.23 -7.89
CA LEU A 119 -0.69 1.05 -8.02
C LEU A 119 -0.25 -0.08 -7.06
N SER A 120 1.05 -0.38 -7.04
CA SER A 120 1.59 -1.47 -6.22
C SER A 120 1.56 -1.18 -4.72
N LYS A 121 1.81 0.08 -4.31
CA LYS A 121 1.79 0.50 -2.91
C LYS A 121 0.38 0.73 -2.39
N PHE A 122 -0.53 1.19 -3.25
CA PHE A 122 -1.94 1.41 -2.92
C PHE A 122 -2.64 0.09 -2.58
N LEU A 123 -2.20 -1.02 -3.15
CA LEU A 123 -2.63 -2.36 -2.73
C LEU A 123 -2.51 -2.60 -1.21
N ASN A 124 -1.52 -2.01 -0.54
CA ASN A 124 -1.37 -2.12 0.92
C ASN A 124 -2.59 -1.59 1.67
N PHE A 125 -3.25 -0.55 1.16
CA PHE A 125 -4.48 -0.04 1.75
C PHE A 125 -5.57 -1.12 1.82
N PHE A 126 -5.70 -1.96 0.78
CA PHE A 126 -6.76 -2.97 0.66
C PHE A 126 -6.44 -4.28 1.39
N ARG A 127 -5.17 -4.66 1.44
CA ARG A 127 -4.78 -5.96 2.03
C ARG A 127 -4.30 -5.85 3.47
N ASN A 128 -4.11 -4.64 4.01
CA ASN A 128 -3.70 -4.51 5.40
C ASN A 128 -4.88 -4.84 6.33
N PRO A 129 -4.74 -5.80 7.27
CA PRO A 129 -5.83 -6.18 8.16
C PRO A 129 -6.26 -5.04 9.09
N PHE A 130 -5.38 -4.08 9.38
CA PHE A 130 -5.69 -2.93 10.22
C PHE A 130 -6.48 -1.84 9.47
N SER A 131 -6.74 -2.05 8.18
CA SER A 131 -7.57 -1.19 7.33
C SER A 131 -8.94 -1.77 7.01
N ILE A 132 -9.28 -2.98 7.49
CA ILE A 132 -10.52 -3.72 7.13
C ILE A 132 -11.76 -2.85 7.24
N LYS A 133 -11.98 -2.20 8.39
CA LYS A 133 -13.17 -1.36 8.59
C LYS A 133 -13.20 -0.18 7.62
N LYS A 134 -12.05 0.46 7.36
CA LYS A 134 -11.95 1.57 6.40
C LYS A 134 -12.31 1.08 5.00
N ILE A 135 -11.73 -0.03 4.54
CA ILE A 135 -12.02 -0.63 3.22
C ILE A 135 -13.50 -0.95 3.07
N LEU A 136 -14.10 -1.62 4.06
CA LEU A 136 -15.51 -2.00 4.03
C LEU A 136 -16.46 -0.79 4.01
N ASN A 137 -16.03 0.36 4.53
CA ASN A 137 -16.75 1.62 4.47
C ASN A 137 -16.50 2.41 3.16
N THR A 138 -15.33 2.24 2.55
CA THR A 138 -14.99 2.85 1.25
C THR A 138 -15.67 2.13 0.09
N PHE A 139 -15.88 0.82 0.19
CA PHE A 139 -16.48 0.00 -0.87
C PHE A 139 -17.76 -0.74 -0.41
N PRO A 140 -18.77 -0.05 0.15
CA PRO A 140 -19.98 -0.70 0.65
C PRO A 140 -20.75 -1.41 -0.46
N GLN A 141 -20.68 -0.92 -1.70
CA GLN A 141 -21.33 -1.49 -2.88
C GLN A 141 -20.79 -2.87 -3.24
N LEU A 142 -19.51 -3.15 -2.95
CA LEU A 142 -18.90 -4.44 -3.30
C LEU A 142 -19.37 -5.60 -2.40
N LYS A 143 -20.01 -5.31 -1.26
CA LYS A 143 -20.53 -6.34 -0.35
C LYS A 143 -21.71 -7.12 -0.93
N ASN A 144 -22.42 -6.53 -1.88
CA ASN A 144 -23.69 -7.07 -2.40
C ASN A 144 -23.59 -7.52 -3.87
N VAL A 145 -22.38 -7.65 -4.41
CA VAL A 145 -22.15 -8.08 -5.79
C VAL A 145 -21.31 -9.35 -5.82
N HIS A 146 -21.46 -10.13 -6.89
CA HIS A 146 -20.69 -11.34 -7.11
C HIS A 146 -20.40 -11.51 -8.61
N PRO A 147 -19.37 -12.28 -8.99
CA PRO A 147 -19.12 -12.61 -10.38
C PRO A 147 -20.27 -13.44 -10.98
N THR A 148 -20.47 -13.29 -12.29
CA THR A 148 -21.44 -14.10 -13.07
C THR A 148 -20.76 -15.21 -13.86
N ASP A 149 -19.49 -15.07 -14.21
CA ASP A 149 -18.70 -16.13 -14.84
C ASP A 149 -18.57 -17.34 -13.87
N PRO A 150 -18.85 -18.59 -14.31
CA PRO A 150 -18.84 -19.76 -13.44
C PRO A 150 -17.50 -20.03 -12.74
N VAL A 151 -16.38 -19.72 -13.39
CA VAL A 151 -15.05 -19.98 -12.84
C VAL A 151 -14.73 -18.98 -11.73
N HIS A 152 -15.02 -17.70 -11.96
CA HIS A 152 -14.87 -16.66 -10.94
C HIS A 152 -15.86 -16.84 -9.79
N TYR A 153 -17.12 -17.17 -10.11
CA TYR A 153 -18.16 -17.43 -9.13
C TYR A 153 -17.81 -18.60 -8.21
N ASN A 154 -17.25 -19.70 -8.73
CA ASN A 154 -16.81 -20.83 -7.89
C ASN A 154 -15.68 -20.45 -6.91
N ASN A 155 -14.76 -19.56 -7.30
CA ASN A 155 -13.76 -19.04 -6.36
C ASN A 155 -14.41 -18.11 -5.32
N PHE A 156 -15.37 -17.29 -5.74
CA PHE A 156 -16.14 -16.43 -4.84
C PHE A 156 -16.92 -17.24 -3.80
N GLU A 157 -17.59 -18.31 -4.22
CA GLU A 157 -18.27 -19.25 -3.32
C GLU A 157 -17.30 -19.92 -2.33
N ARG A 158 -16.07 -20.26 -2.75
CA ARG A 158 -15.03 -20.71 -1.82
C ARG A 158 -14.64 -19.64 -0.80
N ILE A 159 -14.65 -18.37 -1.17
CA ILE A 159 -14.37 -17.29 -0.22
C ILE A 159 -15.42 -17.27 0.88
N LEU A 160 -16.69 -17.31 0.49
CA LEU A 160 -17.81 -17.29 1.44
C LEU A 160 -17.84 -18.57 2.28
N ASN A 161 -17.83 -19.72 1.62
CA ASN A 161 -18.21 -21.01 2.21
C ASN A 161 -17.03 -21.98 2.43
N GLY A 162 -15.83 -21.63 1.98
CA GLY A 162 -14.64 -22.47 2.08
C GLY A 162 -14.16 -22.69 3.52
N ARG A 163 -13.38 -23.75 3.71
CA ARG A 163 -12.94 -24.18 5.04
C ARG A 163 -11.83 -23.26 5.56
N LYS A 164 -12.14 -22.47 6.59
CA LYS A 164 -11.22 -21.51 7.21
C LYS A 164 -11.03 -21.82 8.71
N PRO A 165 -10.29 -22.90 9.08
CA PRO A 165 -10.17 -23.34 10.48
C PRO A 165 -9.46 -22.32 11.38
N HIS A 166 -8.74 -21.37 10.78
CA HIS A 166 -8.01 -20.29 11.43
C HIS A 166 -8.84 -19.03 11.68
N GLN A 167 -10.03 -18.90 11.06
CA GLN A 167 -10.83 -17.67 11.03
C GLN A 167 -11.14 -17.11 12.41
N ALA A 168 -11.69 -17.91 13.32
CA ALA A 168 -12.07 -17.45 14.66
C ALA A 168 -10.87 -16.89 15.45
N TYR A 169 -9.69 -17.52 15.32
CA TYR A 169 -8.47 -17.04 15.95
C TYR A 169 -7.99 -15.71 15.34
N LEU A 170 -7.95 -15.62 14.00
CA LEU A 170 -7.56 -14.38 13.32
C LEU A 170 -8.50 -13.23 13.64
N CYS A 171 -9.82 -13.45 13.59
CA CYS A 171 -10.82 -12.43 13.91
C CYS A 171 -10.63 -11.90 15.33
N LYS A 172 -10.41 -12.78 16.30
CA LYS A 172 -10.10 -12.40 17.68
C LYS A 172 -8.81 -11.58 17.77
N GLN A 173 -7.74 -12.01 17.09
CA GLN A 173 -6.46 -11.30 17.08
C GLN A 173 -6.58 -9.89 16.47
N LEU A 174 -7.40 -9.74 15.43
CA LEU A 174 -7.58 -8.48 14.69
C LEU A 174 -8.68 -7.57 15.27
N GLY A 175 -9.48 -8.06 16.22
CA GLY A 175 -10.60 -7.31 16.78
C GLY A 175 -11.73 -7.05 15.78
N ILE A 176 -11.97 -8.01 14.88
CA ILE A 176 -13.03 -7.97 13.85
C ILE A 176 -13.96 -9.17 14.01
N THR A 177 -15.14 -9.07 13.40
CA THR A 177 -16.11 -10.17 13.29
C THR A 177 -15.75 -11.13 12.17
N GLU A 178 -16.27 -12.36 12.24
CA GLU A 178 -16.14 -13.33 11.15
C GLU A 178 -16.76 -12.85 9.85
N GLN A 179 -17.84 -12.07 9.92
CA GLN A 179 -18.47 -11.46 8.75
C GLN A 179 -17.58 -10.39 8.14
N GLU A 180 -17.01 -9.47 8.93
CA GLU A 180 -16.07 -8.45 8.43
C GLU A 180 -14.87 -9.10 7.73
N TYR A 181 -14.35 -10.21 8.25
CA TYR A 181 -13.27 -10.96 7.61
C TYR A 181 -13.70 -11.56 6.26
N THR A 182 -14.85 -12.22 6.19
CA THR A 182 -15.37 -12.80 4.95
C THR A 182 -15.65 -11.72 3.90
N ASP A 183 -16.31 -10.63 4.29
CA ASP A 183 -16.59 -9.48 3.42
C ASP A 183 -15.31 -8.88 2.88
N TRP A 184 -14.29 -8.76 3.73
CA TRP A 184 -13.00 -8.21 3.33
C TRP A 184 -12.29 -9.09 2.29
N LEU A 185 -12.27 -10.41 2.47
CA LEU A 185 -11.72 -11.32 1.47
C LEU A 185 -12.51 -11.27 0.15
N ALA A 186 -13.83 -11.14 0.22
CA ALA A 186 -14.68 -10.99 -0.97
C ALA A 186 -14.37 -9.67 -1.71
N VAL A 187 -14.21 -8.57 -0.98
CA VAL A 187 -13.82 -7.27 -1.54
C VAL A 187 -12.44 -7.33 -2.19
N ILE A 188 -11.44 -7.93 -1.54
CA ILE A 188 -10.10 -8.13 -2.15
C ILE A 188 -10.21 -8.92 -3.45
N PHE A 189 -10.99 -10.00 -3.45
CA PHE A 189 -11.16 -10.82 -4.65
C PHE A 189 -11.78 -10.03 -5.80
N LEU A 190 -12.85 -9.28 -5.54
CA LEU A 190 -13.53 -8.45 -6.56
C LEU A 190 -12.63 -7.32 -7.08
N LEU A 191 -11.79 -6.75 -6.21
CA LEU A 191 -10.83 -5.71 -6.58
C LEU A 191 -9.74 -6.21 -7.51
N LEU A 192 -9.17 -7.38 -7.22
CA LEU A 192 -7.93 -7.83 -7.86
C LEU A 192 -8.13 -8.85 -8.97
N THR A 193 -9.31 -9.48 -9.04
CA THR A 193 -9.58 -10.49 -10.05
C THR A 193 -9.99 -9.81 -11.35
N PRO A 194 -9.31 -10.07 -12.49
CA PRO A 194 -9.81 -9.67 -13.79
C PRO A 194 -11.05 -10.51 -14.12
N LEU A 195 -12.23 -9.94 -13.91
CA LEU A 195 -13.52 -10.61 -14.11
C LEU A 195 -13.89 -10.71 -15.59
N GLU A 196 -13.32 -9.84 -16.42
CA GLU A 196 -13.46 -9.84 -17.87
C GLU A 196 -12.10 -10.06 -18.53
N LYS A 197 -12.10 -10.79 -19.65
CA LYS A 197 -10.88 -11.11 -20.38
C LYS A 197 -10.31 -9.83 -21.01
N ASP A 198 -8.99 -9.65 -20.86
CA ASP A 198 -8.24 -8.53 -21.45
C ASP A 198 -8.68 -7.14 -20.94
N GLN A 199 -9.41 -7.07 -19.82
CA GLN A 199 -9.79 -5.84 -19.14
C GLN A 199 -9.01 -5.67 -17.82
N PRO A 200 -8.70 -4.42 -17.42
CA PRO A 200 -8.13 -4.15 -16.10
C PRO A 200 -9.11 -4.60 -15.01
N ASN A 201 -8.57 -5.08 -13.89
CA ASN A 201 -9.39 -5.34 -12.71
C ASN A 201 -9.85 -4.03 -12.04
N PHE A 202 -10.71 -4.14 -11.04
CA PHE A 202 -11.32 -2.95 -10.43
C PHE A 202 -10.31 -2.08 -9.68
N LEU A 203 -9.24 -2.64 -9.09
CA LEU A 203 -8.16 -1.84 -8.51
C LEU A 203 -7.47 -0.98 -9.58
N GLU A 204 -7.11 -1.58 -10.72
CA GLU A 204 -6.47 -0.88 -11.83
C GLU A 204 -7.39 0.19 -12.42
N GLN A 205 -8.70 -0.06 -12.50
CA GLN A 205 -9.69 0.93 -12.91
C GLN A 205 -9.75 2.10 -11.92
N VAL A 206 -9.84 1.83 -10.60
CA VAL A 206 -9.83 2.89 -9.58
C VAL A 206 -8.58 3.75 -9.68
N VAL A 207 -7.40 3.13 -9.84
CA VAL A 207 -6.15 3.88 -9.99
C VAL A 207 -6.14 4.67 -11.30
N LYS A 208 -6.59 4.09 -12.41
CA LYS A 208 -6.70 4.79 -13.69
C LYS A 208 -7.62 6.02 -13.58
N ASP A 209 -8.79 5.86 -12.97
CA ASP A 209 -9.77 6.93 -12.80
C ASP A 209 -9.19 8.08 -11.96
N LEU A 210 -8.36 7.80 -10.95
CA LEU A 210 -7.66 8.84 -10.19
C LEU A 210 -6.70 9.67 -11.05
N TYR A 211 -6.01 9.03 -12.00
CA TYR A 211 -5.06 9.72 -12.88
C TYR A 211 -5.73 10.40 -14.08
N GLU A 212 -6.90 9.94 -14.48
CA GLU A 212 -7.63 10.46 -15.65
C GLU A 212 -8.77 11.42 -15.28
N ASN A 213 -9.06 11.63 -13.98
CA ASN A 213 -10.13 12.50 -13.53
C ASN A 213 -9.96 13.96 -14.04
N PRO A 214 -10.87 14.48 -14.88
CA PRO A 214 -10.80 15.84 -15.42
C PRO A 214 -10.89 16.93 -14.33
N ASP A 215 -11.51 16.63 -13.19
CA ASP A 215 -11.68 17.57 -12.08
C ASP A 215 -10.48 17.55 -11.12
N SER A 216 -9.48 16.71 -11.36
CA SER A 216 -8.31 16.59 -10.48
C SER A 216 -7.04 17.24 -11.05
N PHE A 217 -6.25 17.79 -10.14
CA PHE A 217 -4.83 18.09 -10.32
C PHE A 217 -3.99 17.04 -9.59
N ILE A 218 -2.90 16.60 -10.22
CA ILE A 218 -2.03 15.55 -9.70
C ILE A 218 -0.64 16.12 -9.47
N MET A 219 -0.18 16.04 -8.23
CA MET A 219 1.18 16.38 -7.83
C MET A 219 1.86 15.17 -7.20
N VAL A 220 3.11 14.94 -7.59
CA VAL A 220 3.97 13.90 -7.04
C VAL A 220 5.26 14.53 -6.55
N LEU A 221 5.51 14.43 -5.24
CA LEU A 221 6.72 14.91 -4.61
C LEU A 221 7.56 13.72 -4.18
N ILE A 222 8.80 13.68 -4.66
CA ILE A 222 9.75 12.60 -4.42
C ILE A 222 10.83 13.16 -3.52
N TYR A 223 10.92 12.64 -2.29
CA TYR A 223 11.90 13.09 -1.31
C TYR A 223 13.01 12.07 -1.18
N THR A 224 14.25 12.51 -1.34
CA THR A 224 15.45 11.66 -1.17
C THR A 224 16.43 12.28 -0.20
N TYR A 225 17.14 11.44 0.55
CA TYR A 225 18.04 11.85 1.61
C TYR A 225 19.39 11.16 1.47
N ASP A 226 20.48 11.91 1.71
CA ASP A 226 21.82 11.32 1.61
C ASP A 226 22.16 10.50 2.87
N ASP A 227 21.86 11.07 4.05
CA ASP A 227 22.31 10.52 5.34
C ASP A 227 21.17 10.11 6.28
N LYS A 228 19.92 10.48 5.98
CA LYS A 228 18.77 10.23 6.84
C LYS A 228 17.85 9.17 6.27
N THR A 229 17.16 8.47 7.15
CA THR A 229 16.33 7.33 6.80
C THR A 229 14.85 7.61 7.02
N CYS A 230 14.03 7.09 6.11
CA CYS A 230 12.58 7.15 6.17
C CYS A 230 12.02 5.93 6.90
N LEU A 231 11.05 6.13 7.78
CA LEU A 231 10.34 5.03 8.40
C LEU A 231 9.45 4.28 7.40
N LEU A 232 9.24 3.00 7.65
CA LEU A 232 8.23 2.17 6.99
C LEU A 232 7.12 1.87 7.99
N SER A 233 5.88 2.24 7.65
CA SER A 233 4.70 1.94 8.47
C SER A 233 4.33 0.45 8.40
N ASP A 234 3.84 -0.12 9.50
CA ASP A 234 3.17 -1.43 9.49
C ASP A 234 1.86 -1.46 8.67
N ARG A 235 1.35 -0.28 8.27
CA ARG A 235 0.27 -0.13 7.30
C ARG A 235 0.73 -0.09 5.85
N GLY A 236 2.00 0.23 5.62
CA GLY A 236 2.59 0.42 4.29
C GLY A 236 2.32 1.80 3.66
N TYR A 237 1.57 2.68 4.33
CA TYR A 237 1.24 4.02 3.86
C TYR A 237 0.90 4.97 5.03
N SER A 238 0.85 6.27 4.76
CA SER A 238 0.25 7.30 5.61
C SER A 238 -0.49 8.34 4.77
N ILE A 239 -1.40 9.09 5.39
CA ILE A 239 -2.21 10.12 4.76
C ILE A 239 -1.73 11.47 5.32
N PRO A 240 -0.91 12.23 4.58
CA PRO A 240 -0.20 13.40 5.13
C PRO A 240 -1.06 14.64 5.24
N LEU A 241 -2.23 14.66 4.60
CA LEU A 241 -3.09 15.83 4.54
C LEU A 241 -4.54 15.41 4.82
N PRO A 242 -5.38 16.27 5.43
CA PRO A 242 -6.78 15.94 5.71
C PRO A 242 -7.58 15.66 4.44
N GLU A 243 -8.44 14.64 4.40
CA GLU A 243 -9.14 14.15 3.18
C GLU A 243 -10.26 15.09 2.64
N ASN A 244 -10.18 16.41 2.85
CA ASN A 244 -11.23 17.36 2.44
C ASN A 244 -11.09 17.77 0.97
N GLU A 245 -10.06 18.55 0.65
CA GLU A 245 -9.86 19.19 -0.66
C GLU A 245 -8.94 18.36 -1.58
N HIS A 246 -8.27 17.37 -1.00
CA HIS A 246 -7.31 16.50 -1.67
C HIS A 246 -7.39 15.09 -1.10
N MET A 247 -7.00 14.13 -1.93
CA MET A 247 -6.60 12.81 -1.49
C MET A 247 -5.08 12.73 -1.56
N ALA A 248 -4.43 12.49 -0.42
CA ALA A 248 -2.98 12.45 -0.35
C ALA A 248 -2.48 11.13 0.25
N TRP A 249 -1.38 10.61 -0.32
CA TRP A 249 -0.76 9.36 0.09
C TRP A 249 0.75 9.52 0.17
N ASP A 250 1.29 9.16 1.32
CA ASP A 250 2.73 9.00 1.53
C ASP A 250 3.07 7.52 1.53
N PHE A 251 4.03 7.13 0.69
CA PHE A 251 4.58 5.79 0.64
C PHE A 251 6.10 5.81 0.84
N ASN A 252 6.61 4.90 1.65
CA ASN A 252 8.05 4.65 1.72
C ASN A 252 8.52 4.13 0.34
N LEU A 253 9.54 4.73 -0.26
CA LEU A 253 10.15 4.21 -1.49
C LEU A 253 11.24 3.20 -1.15
N TYR A 254 12.16 3.60 -0.28
CA TYR A 254 13.30 2.83 0.22
C TYR A 254 13.85 3.48 1.50
N SER A 255 14.94 2.94 2.05
CA SER A 255 15.53 3.41 3.32
C SER A 255 15.77 4.91 3.38
N HIS A 256 16.08 5.58 2.27
CA HIS A 256 16.41 7.01 2.25
C HIS A 256 15.47 7.84 1.37
N GLY A 257 14.23 7.37 1.14
CA GLY A 257 13.29 8.18 0.39
C GLY A 257 11.85 7.76 0.54
N PHE A 258 10.96 8.74 0.37
CA PHE A 258 9.53 8.53 0.32
C PHE A 258 8.94 9.33 -0.85
N ILE A 259 7.74 8.92 -1.27
CA ILE A 259 6.99 9.56 -2.34
C ILE A 259 5.63 9.98 -1.81
N ARG A 260 5.25 11.21 -2.14
CA ARG A 260 3.95 11.78 -1.82
C ARG A 260 3.16 11.95 -3.10
N TYR A 261 1.94 11.42 -3.11
CA TYR A 261 0.95 11.65 -4.15
C TYR A 261 -0.12 12.56 -3.60
N VAL A 262 -0.51 13.58 -4.37
CA VAL A 262 -1.62 14.48 -4.05
C VAL A 262 -2.54 14.54 -5.26
N PHE A 263 -3.78 14.14 -5.07
CA PHE A 263 -4.88 14.28 -6.03
C PHE A 263 -5.81 15.36 -5.48
N GLY A 264 -5.64 16.59 -5.96
CA GLY A 264 -6.40 17.75 -5.54
C GLY A 264 -7.68 17.92 -6.35
N ASN A 265 -8.78 18.33 -5.71
CA ASN A 265 -10.00 18.71 -6.41
C ASN A 265 -9.88 20.17 -6.88
N LEU A 266 -9.89 20.39 -8.19
CA LEU A 266 -9.72 21.71 -8.78
C LEU A 266 -10.82 22.70 -8.36
N ASP A 267 -12.05 22.24 -8.19
CA ASP A 267 -13.16 23.12 -7.80
C ASP A 267 -13.03 23.62 -6.36
N LEU A 268 -12.33 22.87 -5.51
CA LEU A 268 -12.10 23.23 -4.12
C LEU A 268 -10.79 24.01 -3.94
N LEU A 269 -9.75 23.69 -4.72
CA LEU A 269 -8.43 24.31 -4.63
C LEU A 269 -8.29 25.61 -5.43
N ALA A 270 -9.13 25.82 -6.45
CA ALA A 270 -9.10 27.04 -7.23
C ALA A 270 -9.40 28.24 -6.31
N PRO A 271 -8.61 29.34 -6.38
CA PRO A 271 -8.93 30.55 -5.66
C PRO A 271 -10.36 31.01 -5.97
N ALA A 272 -11.08 31.53 -4.98
CA ALA A 272 -12.45 32.02 -5.19
C ALA A 272 -12.54 33.14 -6.26
N THR A 273 -11.41 33.79 -6.56
CA THR A 273 -11.26 34.82 -7.60
C THR A 273 -10.91 34.27 -8.99
N ALA A 274 -10.64 32.97 -9.12
CA ALA A 274 -10.30 32.35 -10.39
C ALA A 274 -11.50 32.40 -11.35
N PRO A 275 -11.33 32.91 -12.59
CA PRO A 275 -12.40 32.89 -13.58
C PRO A 275 -12.81 31.44 -13.89
N LYS A 276 -14.12 31.15 -13.86
CA LYS A 276 -14.64 29.80 -14.15
C LYS A 276 -14.17 29.27 -15.51
N GLU A 277 -14.11 30.12 -16.52
CA GLU A 277 -13.63 29.77 -17.85
C GLU A 277 -12.18 29.26 -17.84
N LEU A 278 -11.33 29.79 -16.95
CA LEU A 278 -9.95 29.33 -16.79
C LEU A 278 -9.89 27.94 -16.16
N VAL A 279 -10.72 27.68 -15.15
CA VAL A 279 -10.81 26.38 -14.49
C VAL A 279 -11.34 25.33 -15.48
N GLU A 280 -12.41 25.61 -16.21
CA GLU A 280 -12.96 24.71 -17.23
C GLU A 280 -11.96 24.44 -18.35
N LYS A 281 -11.20 25.45 -18.78
CA LYS A 281 -10.13 25.26 -19.76
C LYS A 281 -9.05 24.31 -19.22
N PHE A 282 -8.64 24.46 -17.96
CA PHE A 282 -7.66 23.57 -17.34
C PHE A 282 -8.18 22.13 -17.21
N LYS A 283 -9.48 21.95 -16.92
CA LYS A 283 -10.13 20.62 -16.88
C LYS A 283 -10.16 19.94 -18.25
N ALA A 284 -10.28 20.71 -19.32
CA ALA A 284 -10.35 20.21 -20.70
C ALA A 284 -8.97 19.87 -21.33
N GLU A 285 -7.87 20.34 -20.75
CA GLU A 285 -6.52 20.04 -21.24
C GLU A 285 -6.07 18.62 -20.87
N PRO A 286 -5.21 17.97 -21.69
CA PRO A 286 -4.64 16.68 -21.34
C PRO A 286 -3.94 16.72 -19.99
N LYS A 287 -4.22 15.74 -19.13
CA LYS A 287 -3.67 15.72 -17.78
C LYS A 287 -2.16 15.57 -17.78
N SER A 288 -1.51 16.48 -17.07
CA SER A 288 -0.11 16.40 -16.70
C SER A 288 0.02 16.09 -15.21
N ILE A 289 0.99 15.24 -14.88
CA ILE A 289 1.40 15.00 -13.51
C ILE A 289 2.52 16.01 -13.22
N ASP A 290 2.33 16.86 -12.22
CA ASP A 290 3.37 17.77 -11.75
C ASP A 290 4.31 17.00 -10.81
N VAL A 291 5.58 16.86 -11.18
CA VAL A 291 6.53 16.01 -10.46
C VAL A 291 7.74 16.83 -10.00
N HIS A 292 8.04 16.74 -8.71
CA HIS A 292 9.20 17.40 -8.11
C HIS A 292 10.08 16.39 -7.38
N ASN A 293 11.38 16.47 -7.62
CA ASN A 293 12.39 15.78 -6.80
C ASN A 293 12.99 16.77 -5.81
N ILE A 294 12.92 16.45 -4.52
CA ILE A 294 13.35 17.31 -3.43
C ILE A 294 14.38 16.55 -2.59
N VAL A 295 15.59 17.09 -2.51
CA VAL A 295 16.73 16.44 -1.86
C VAL A 295 16.98 17.08 -0.49
N ASN A 296 17.12 16.24 0.55
CA ASN A 296 17.50 16.64 1.91
C ASN A 296 16.57 17.68 2.59
N ASP A 297 15.27 17.67 2.26
CA ASP A 297 14.28 18.46 3.01
C ASP A 297 13.96 17.80 4.36
N LEU A 298 14.79 18.12 5.36
CA LEU A 298 14.67 17.53 6.69
C LEU A 298 13.35 17.87 7.39
N ASN A 299 12.72 19.01 7.07
CA ASN A 299 11.42 19.34 7.63
C ASN A 299 10.35 18.39 7.07
N ALA A 300 10.36 18.13 5.75
CA ALA A 300 9.46 17.15 5.16
C ALA A 300 9.68 15.73 5.72
N LEU A 301 10.94 15.34 5.99
CA LEU A 301 11.25 14.06 6.62
C LEU A 301 10.68 13.92 8.03
N GLU A 302 10.85 14.94 8.86
CA GLU A 302 10.30 14.96 10.22
C GLU A 302 8.78 14.77 10.19
N GLN A 303 8.08 15.54 9.34
CA GLN A 303 6.63 15.42 9.21
C GLN A 303 6.20 14.05 8.69
N TYR A 304 6.93 13.50 7.70
CA TYR A 304 6.69 12.15 7.19
C TYR A 304 6.82 11.10 8.29
N ASN A 305 7.93 11.09 9.03
CA ASN A 305 8.17 10.12 10.10
C ASN A 305 7.13 10.25 11.22
N LYS A 306 6.74 11.48 11.59
CA LYS A 306 5.65 11.74 12.54
C LYS A 306 4.31 11.19 12.05
N HIS A 307 3.94 11.40 10.78
CA HIS A 307 2.72 10.81 10.21
C HIS A 307 2.77 9.28 10.20
N VAL A 308 3.93 8.69 9.88
CA VAL A 308 4.11 7.23 9.90
C VAL A 308 3.90 6.69 11.31
N VAL A 309 4.46 7.31 12.35
CA VAL A 309 4.25 6.92 13.75
C VAL A 309 2.80 7.15 14.18
N TYR A 310 2.24 8.32 13.89
CA TYR A 310 0.88 8.67 14.28
C TYR A 310 -0.16 7.73 13.67
N GLN A 311 0.07 7.24 12.46
CA GLN A 311 -0.90 6.43 11.71
C GLN A 311 -0.59 4.93 11.68
N CYS A 312 0.54 4.49 12.25
CA CYS A 312 0.84 3.06 12.37
C CYS A 312 -0.21 2.36 13.25
N ASN A 313 -0.33 1.05 13.11
CA ASN A 313 -1.14 0.28 14.02
C ASN A 313 -0.41 0.13 15.37
N ASN A 314 0.72 -0.56 15.38
CA ASN A 314 1.53 -0.83 16.58
C ASN A 314 3.03 -0.61 16.36
N ASN A 315 3.53 -0.74 15.12
CA ASN A 315 4.96 -0.77 14.85
C ASN A 315 5.33 0.09 13.64
N VAL A 316 6.55 0.63 13.69
CA VAL A 316 7.24 1.22 12.54
C VAL A 316 8.58 0.54 12.35
N PHE A 317 9.12 0.61 11.14
CA PHE A 317 10.34 -0.09 10.77
C PHE A 317 11.36 0.86 10.14
N ASN A 318 12.64 0.53 10.28
CA ASN A 318 13.71 1.36 9.74
C ASN A 318 14.96 0.53 9.40
N SER A 319 15.82 1.08 8.55
CA SER A 319 17.16 0.57 8.25
C SER A 319 18.21 1.01 9.28
N SER A 320 17.91 2.04 10.08
CA SER A 320 18.76 2.59 11.15
C SER A 320 18.09 2.47 12.52
N THR A 321 18.88 2.46 13.60
CA THR A 321 18.39 2.60 14.97
C THR A 321 18.01 4.04 15.31
N GLU A 322 18.53 5.02 14.57
CA GLU A 322 18.20 6.43 14.71
C GLU A 322 17.01 6.79 13.80
N CYS A 323 15.94 7.29 14.40
CA CYS A 323 14.73 7.71 13.68
C CYS A 323 14.63 9.24 13.71
N TYR A 324 14.97 9.89 12.59
CA TYR A 324 15.02 11.35 12.50
C TYR A 324 13.64 11.99 12.78
N GLY A 325 13.62 13.03 13.61
CA GLY A 325 12.43 13.83 13.89
C GLY A 325 11.48 13.26 14.95
N LEU A 326 11.90 12.22 15.67
CA LEU A 326 11.15 11.55 16.75
C LEU A 326 11.84 11.66 18.10
#